data_AF-A0A418ZP07-F1
#
_entry.id   AF-A0A418ZP07-F1
#
_cell.length_a   1.000
_cell.length_b   1.000
_cell.length_c   1.000
_cell.angle_alpha   90.00
_cell.angle_beta   90.00
_cell.angle_gamma   90.00
#
_symmetry.space_group_name_H-M   'P 1'
#
loop_
_entity.id
_entity.type
_entity.pdbx_description
1 polymer ?
#
loop_
_entity_poly.entity_id
_entity_poly.type
_entity_poly.pdbx_seq_one_letter_code
_entity_poly.pdbx_strand_id
1 'polypeptide(L)'
;MFFKRLYLSLLAACGVASASHAASIVNIEMTLRYEGTFYTDGHIWTDAENYTFFDSFLADDDPRGVPTFDPGMKVGDQTTFRASIVLPESRMMLARQFDNGGRTQECQLGHLICGTVTEVFQSPDGYVLNWGELEGVSFGMQAGQQLTYLFTPEYRGSTLEFNWGTIVYDNRFANFTILDVAQPAPVPLPMPAMLLPVGLGAFAFLRKRRRMVS
;
A
#
# COMPACT_ATOMS: atom_id res chain seq x y z
N MET A 1 41.33 31.54 38.13
CA MET A 1 41.71 30.45 37.20
C MET A 1 40.53 29.51 36.84
N PHE A 2 39.27 29.99 36.75
CA PHE A 2 38.10 29.10 36.58
C PHE A 2 37.18 29.41 35.37
N PHE A 3 37.48 30.42 34.55
CA PHE A 3 36.58 30.84 33.45
C PHE A 3 36.87 30.23 32.07
N LYS A 4 37.94 29.45 31.92
CA LYS A 4 38.36 28.92 30.59
C LYS A 4 37.78 27.54 30.23
N ARG A 5 37.06 26.87 31.13
CA ARG A 5 36.51 25.52 30.87
C ARG A 5 35.03 25.51 30.46
N LEU A 6 34.32 26.64 30.52
CA LEU A 6 32.87 26.68 30.23
C LEU A 6 32.52 26.78 28.73
N TYR A 7 33.47 27.15 27.86
CA TYR A 7 33.22 27.35 26.43
C TYR A 7 33.44 26.11 25.56
N LEU A 8 34.04 25.04 26.09
CA LEU A 8 34.29 23.81 25.33
C LEU A 8 33.12 22.80 25.35
N SER A 9 32.18 22.94 26.28
CA SER A 9 31.02 22.05 26.39
C SER A 9 29.80 22.49 25.59
N LEU A 10 29.76 23.73 25.07
CA LEU A 10 28.63 24.22 24.26
C LEU A 10 28.70 23.84 22.77
N LEU A 11 29.87 23.43 22.27
CA LEU A 11 30.07 23.02 20.87
C LEU A 11 29.80 21.54 20.60
N ALA A 12 29.64 20.72 21.65
CA ALA A 12 29.29 19.31 21.53
C ALA A 12 27.76 19.07 21.43
N ALA A 13 26.94 20.11 21.66
CA ALA A 13 25.48 19.99 21.75
C ALA A 13 24.73 20.32 20.43
N CYS A 14 25.41 20.75 19.36
CA CYS A 14 24.77 21.09 18.07
C CYS A 14 24.86 19.97 17.01
N GLY A 15 25.31 18.77 17.40
CA GLY A 15 25.59 17.66 16.48
C GLY A 15 24.42 16.72 16.18
N VAL A 16 23.25 16.90 16.81
CA VAL A 16 22.05 16.15 16.44
C VAL A 16 21.39 16.93 15.32
N ALA A 17 21.98 16.85 14.12
CA ALA A 17 21.26 17.18 12.90
C ALA A 17 20.01 16.31 12.90
N SER A 18 18.86 16.91 13.18
CA SER A 18 17.56 16.29 12.98
C SER A 18 17.52 15.86 11.52
N ALA A 19 17.76 14.58 11.27
CA ALA A 19 17.45 13.98 9.99
C ALA A 19 15.93 14.14 9.84
N SER A 20 15.50 15.17 9.11
CA SER A 20 14.12 15.27 8.65
C SER A 20 13.91 14.09 7.72
N HIS A 21 13.33 13.01 8.25
CA HIS A 21 12.98 11.84 7.46
C HIS A 21 11.72 12.22 6.70
N ALA A 22 11.89 12.84 5.53
CA ALA A 22 10.77 13.22 4.69
C ALA A 22 9.89 12.00 4.40
N ALA A 23 8.56 12.18 4.43
CA ALA A 23 7.60 11.18 3.99
C ALA A 23 8.04 10.53 2.66
N SER A 24 8.18 9.21 2.67
CA SER A 24 8.64 8.47 1.49
C SER A 24 7.45 8.13 0.60
N ILE A 25 7.50 8.57 -0.65
CA ILE A 25 6.53 8.19 -1.68
C ILE A 25 7.04 6.93 -2.37
N VAL A 26 6.20 5.89 -2.38
CA VAL A 26 6.45 4.63 -3.09
C VAL A 26 5.52 4.58 -4.29
N ASN A 27 6.09 4.62 -5.49
CA ASN A 27 5.35 4.40 -6.72
C ASN A 27 5.51 2.94 -7.13
N ILE A 28 4.39 2.31 -7.43
CA ILE A 28 4.29 0.89 -7.73
C ILE A 28 3.58 0.76 -9.06
N GLU A 29 4.19 0.01 -9.97
CA GLU A 29 3.55 -0.42 -11.20
C GLU A 29 3.81 -1.92 -11.37
N MET A 30 2.75 -2.69 -11.57
CA MET A 30 2.81 -4.14 -11.71
C MET A 30 2.06 -4.58 -12.95
N THR A 31 2.62 -5.58 -13.63
CA THR A 31 1.89 -6.36 -14.63
C THR A 31 1.33 -7.59 -13.93
N LEU A 32 0.03 -7.83 -14.10
CA LEU A 32 -0.72 -8.87 -13.43
C LEU A 32 -1.34 -9.82 -14.44
N ARG A 33 -1.53 -11.08 -14.04
CA ARG A 33 -2.41 -12.04 -14.71
C ARG A 33 -3.63 -12.29 -13.84
N TYR A 34 -4.82 -12.13 -14.38
CA TYR A 34 -6.06 -12.40 -13.67
C TYR A 34 -6.26 -13.91 -13.48
N GLU A 35 -6.48 -14.33 -12.24
CA GLU A 35 -6.72 -15.73 -11.86
C GLU A 35 -8.21 -16.02 -11.64
N GLY A 36 -9.05 -14.99 -11.63
CA GLY A 36 -10.50 -15.09 -11.48
C GLY A 36 -11.04 -14.34 -10.26
N THR A 37 -12.36 -14.24 -10.23
CA THR A 37 -13.14 -13.75 -9.10
C THR A 37 -13.72 -14.91 -8.33
N PHE A 38 -13.47 -14.92 -7.03
CA PHE A 38 -13.89 -15.94 -6.11
C PHE A 38 -14.85 -15.38 -5.09
N TYR A 39 -15.77 -16.24 -4.67
CA TYR A 39 -16.81 -15.98 -3.70
C TYR A 39 -16.66 -16.99 -2.57
N THR A 40 -16.77 -16.56 -1.32
CA THR A 40 -16.79 -17.47 -0.15
C THR A 40 -18.05 -17.28 0.66
N ASP A 41 -18.32 -18.26 1.54
CA ASP A 41 -19.40 -18.18 2.52
C ASP A 41 -20.76 -17.93 1.86
N GLY A 42 -21.10 -18.78 0.89
CA GLY A 42 -22.38 -18.70 0.20
C GLY A 42 -23.52 -19.23 1.07
N HIS A 43 -24.53 -18.40 1.31
CA HIS A 43 -25.74 -18.75 2.06
C HIS A 43 -26.94 -18.84 1.13
N ILE A 44 -27.81 -19.79 1.41
CA ILE A 44 -29.11 -19.93 0.78
C ILE A 44 -30.16 -19.65 1.84
N TRP A 45 -30.99 -18.64 1.61
CA TRP A 45 -32.14 -18.31 2.42
C TRP A 45 -33.41 -18.73 1.70
N THR A 46 -34.18 -19.63 2.30
CA THR A 46 -35.51 -20.03 1.80
C THR A 46 -36.56 -19.77 2.87
N ASP A 47 -37.85 -19.81 2.50
CA ASP A 47 -38.94 -19.65 3.47
C ASP A 47 -38.97 -20.77 4.54
N ALA A 48 -38.31 -21.91 4.27
CA ALA A 48 -38.30 -23.07 5.15
C ALA A 48 -37.01 -23.18 5.97
N GLU A 49 -35.85 -23.00 5.35
CA GLU A 49 -34.54 -23.26 5.96
C GLU A 49 -33.43 -22.35 5.39
N ASN A 50 -32.39 -22.12 6.21
CA ASN A 50 -31.15 -21.44 5.83
C ASN A 50 -30.00 -22.45 5.77
N TYR A 51 -29.28 -22.50 4.66
CA TYR A 51 -28.14 -23.39 4.48
C TYR A 51 -26.88 -22.64 4.03
N THR A 52 -25.72 -22.92 4.63
CA THR A 52 -24.41 -22.46 4.15
C THR A 52 -23.82 -23.53 3.26
N PHE A 53 -23.45 -23.19 2.02
CA PHE A 53 -23.29 -24.18 0.96
C PHE A 53 -21.83 -24.38 0.48
N PHE A 54 -20.89 -23.43 0.64
CA PHE A 54 -19.50 -23.62 0.17
C PHE A 54 -18.43 -22.79 0.90
N ASP A 55 -17.20 -23.33 0.98
CA ASP A 55 -15.99 -22.63 1.46
C ASP A 55 -15.46 -21.60 0.45
N SER A 56 -15.41 -21.94 -0.85
CA SER A 56 -15.05 -20.99 -1.93
C SER A 56 -15.56 -21.46 -3.30
N PHE A 57 -15.81 -20.51 -4.21
CA PHE A 57 -16.34 -20.75 -5.54
C PHE A 57 -15.79 -19.74 -6.57
N LEU A 58 -15.40 -20.20 -7.77
CA LEU A 58 -14.94 -19.36 -8.88
C LEU A 58 -16.15 -18.85 -9.69
N ALA A 59 -16.38 -17.54 -9.71
CA ALA A 59 -17.49 -16.92 -10.43
C ALA A 59 -17.30 -16.89 -11.94
N ASP A 60 -16.06 -16.87 -12.42
CA ASP A 60 -15.75 -17.02 -13.84
C ASP A 60 -16.31 -18.35 -14.34
N ASP A 61 -17.16 -18.28 -15.37
CA ASP A 61 -17.92 -19.41 -15.95
C ASP A 61 -19.07 -19.98 -15.11
N ASP A 62 -19.54 -19.29 -14.06
CA ASP A 62 -20.72 -19.73 -13.32
C ASP A 62 -22.01 -19.62 -14.18
N PRO A 63 -22.80 -20.70 -14.34
CA PRO A 63 -23.99 -20.69 -15.18
C PRO A 63 -25.13 -19.82 -14.65
N ARG A 64 -25.08 -19.38 -13.39
CA ARG A 64 -26.05 -18.47 -12.78
C ARG A 64 -25.72 -17.01 -13.06
N GLY A 65 -24.57 -16.72 -13.68
CA GLY A 65 -24.18 -15.37 -14.09
C GLY A 65 -23.78 -14.48 -12.91
N VAL A 66 -23.07 -15.06 -11.94
CA VAL A 66 -22.55 -14.30 -10.79
C VAL A 66 -21.64 -13.18 -11.30
N PRO A 67 -21.77 -11.94 -10.80
CA PRO A 67 -20.90 -10.83 -11.23
C PRO A 67 -19.41 -11.16 -11.03
N THR A 68 -18.57 -10.80 -11.99
CA THR A 68 -17.11 -10.87 -11.84
C THR A 68 -16.54 -9.48 -11.56
N PHE A 69 -15.25 -9.41 -11.24
CA PHE A 69 -14.52 -8.16 -11.08
C PHE A 69 -14.65 -7.24 -12.30
N ASP A 70 -14.43 -7.81 -13.47
CA ASP A 70 -14.55 -7.16 -14.78
C ASP A 70 -15.23 -8.14 -15.74
N PRO A 71 -16.49 -7.88 -16.19
CA PRO A 71 -17.19 -8.76 -17.13
C PRO A 71 -16.46 -8.95 -18.48
N GLY A 72 -15.54 -8.04 -18.83
CA GLY A 72 -14.75 -8.13 -20.06
C GLY A 72 -13.43 -8.90 -19.91
N MET A 73 -13.02 -9.21 -18.68
CA MET A 73 -11.76 -9.89 -18.38
C MET A 73 -11.99 -11.39 -18.18
N LYS A 74 -11.09 -12.20 -18.73
CA LYS A 74 -11.12 -13.67 -18.59
C LYS A 74 -9.91 -14.15 -17.80
N VAL A 75 -10.06 -15.28 -17.11
CA VAL A 75 -8.93 -15.95 -16.45
C VAL A 75 -7.78 -16.15 -17.43
N GLY A 76 -6.59 -15.68 -17.04
CA GLY A 76 -5.38 -15.66 -17.86
C GLY A 76 -5.09 -14.34 -18.57
N ASP A 77 -6.05 -13.42 -18.64
CA ASP A 77 -5.84 -12.09 -19.21
C ASP A 77 -4.85 -11.28 -18.35
N GLN A 78 -4.16 -10.34 -19.00
CA GLN A 78 -3.21 -9.47 -18.34
C GLN A 78 -3.81 -8.09 -18.07
N THR A 79 -3.42 -7.52 -16.94
CA THR A 79 -3.81 -6.17 -16.55
C THR A 79 -2.69 -5.49 -15.77
N THR A 80 -2.87 -4.22 -15.44
CA THR A 80 -1.87 -3.45 -14.68
C THR A 80 -2.44 -2.99 -13.36
N PHE A 81 -1.59 -3.03 -12.33
CA PHE A 81 -1.86 -2.35 -11.07
C PHE A 81 -0.87 -1.21 -10.89
N ARG A 82 -1.38 -0.03 -10.54
CA ARG A 82 -0.58 1.18 -10.28
C ARG A 82 -1.02 1.78 -8.96
N ALA A 83 -0.07 2.13 -8.10
CA ALA A 83 -0.35 2.81 -6.84
C ALA A 83 0.78 3.78 -6.47
N SER A 84 0.42 4.94 -5.92
CA SER A 84 1.34 5.91 -5.33
C SER A 84 1.03 6.10 -3.86
N ILE A 85 1.83 5.47 -3.01
CA ILE A 85 1.62 5.37 -1.57
C ILE A 85 2.55 6.35 -0.84
N VAL A 86 1.98 7.20 0.01
CA VAL A 86 2.77 8.03 0.93
C VAL A 86 2.91 7.27 2.25
N LEU A 87 4.11 6.80 2.59
CA LEU A 87 4.34 6.15 3.88
C LEU A 87 4.60 7.21 4.97
N PRO A 88 3.94 7.13 6.14
CA PRO A 88 4.16 8.07 7.22
C PRO A 88 5.56 7.90 7.83
N GLU A 89 6.13 9.01 8.32
CA GLU A 89 7.52 9.08 8.82
C GLU A 89 7.78 8.22 10.06
N SER A 90 6.73 7.86 10.81
CA SER A 90 6.81 7.12 12.07
C SER A 90 6.00 5.83 12.00
N ARG A 91 6.63 4.71 12.36
CA ARG A 91 5.95 3.41 12.51
C ARG A 91 4.80 3.45 13.52
N MET A 92 4.79 4.42 14.46
CA MET A 92 3.68 4.61 15.40
C MET A 92 2.43 5.23 14.75
N MET A 93 2.56 5.88 13.59
CA MET A 93 1.44 6.47 12.85
C MET A 93 0.78 5.47 11.90
N LEU A 94 1.45 4.34 11.60
CA LEU A 94 0.87 3.22 10.83
C LEU A 94 -0.27 2.51 11.59
N ALA A 95 -0.37 2.70 12.90
CA ALA A 95 -1.31 1.98 13.77
C ALA A 95 -2.60 2.76 14.09
N ARG A 96 -2.75 4.01 13.61
CA ARG A 96 -3.97 4.79 13.86
C ARG A 96 -4.90 4.68 12.66
N GLN A 97 -5.86 3.76 12.79
CA GLN A 97 -7.05 3.73 11.95
C GLN A 97 -7.70 5.12 12.02
N PHE A 98 -7.97 5.70 10.86
CA PHE A 98 -8.71 6.96 10.66
C PHE A 98 -7.99 8.30 10.80
N ASP A 99 -6.71 8.40 11.18
CA ASP A 99 -6.03 9.71 11.15
C ASP A 99 -4.50 9.61 10.90
N ASN A 100 -4.10 10.09 9.71
CA ASN A 100 -2.73 10.42 9.27
C ASN A 100 -1.72 9.27 9.00
N GLY A 101 -2.16 8.14 8.44
CA GLY A 101 -1.34 6.92 8.22
C GLY A 101 -0.90 6.58 6.80
N GLY A 102 -1.14 7.43 5.80
CA GLY A 102 -0.66 7.25 4.43
C GLY A 102 -1.74 7.51 3.39
N ARG A 103 -1.74 8.72 2.82
CA ARG A 103 -2.68 9.09 1.76
C ARG A 103 -2.13 8.55 0.44
N THR A 104 -2.78 7.54 -0.14
CA THR A 104 -2.49 7.14 -1.52
C THR A 104 -3.08 8.22 -2.42
N GLN A 105 -2.27 8.82 -3.29
CA GLN A 105 -2.75 9.89 -4.17
C GLN A 105 -3.45 9.34 -5.41
N GLU A 106 -3.03 8.16 -5.89
CA GLU A 106 -3.60 7.50 -7.08
C GLU A 106 -3.44 5.98 -6.93
N CYS A 107 -4.51 5.22 -7.17
CA CYS A 107 -4.50 3.76 -7.24
C CYS A 107 -5.41 3.31 -8.38
N GLN A 108 -4.94 2.38 -9.20
CA GLN A 108 -5.67 1.86 -10.35
C GLN A 108 -5.37 0.37 -10.52
N LEU A 109 -6.43 -0.44 -10.63
CA LEU A 109 -6.37 -1.88 -10.93
C LEU A 109 -7.14 -2.15 -12.23
N GLY A 110 -6.41 -2.30 -13.34
CA GLY A 110 -7.01 -2.36 -14.67
C GLY A 110 -7.81 -1.10 -15.00
N HIS A 111 -9.11 -1.25 -15.23
CA HIS A 111 -10.00 -0.13 -15.48
C HIS A 111 -10.56 0.50 -14.19
N LEU A 112 -10.39 -0.15 -13.03
CA LEU A 112 -10.89 0.32 -11.75
C LEU A 112 -9.95 1.37 -11.17
N ILE A 113 -10.48 2.56 -10.88
CA ILE A 113 -9.80 3.56 -10.05
C ILE A 113 -10.17 3.27 -8.60
N CYS A 114 -9.19 2.97 -7.75
CA CYS A 114 -9.43 2.69 -6.34
C CYS A 114 -9.93 3.97 -5.64
N GLY A 115 -10.71 3.80 -4.57
CA GLY A 115 -11.13 4.92 -3.73
C GLY A 115 -9.95 5.59 -3.01
N THR A 116 -10.25 6.65 -2.26
CA THR A 116 -9.28 7.27 -1.35
C THR A 116 -8.85 6.25 -0.30
N VAL A 117 -7.59 5.86 -0.33
CA VAL A 117 -7.03 4.92 0.64
C VAL A 117 -7.06 5.54 2.03
N THR A 118 -7.74 4.83 2.94
CA THR A 118 -7.91 5.20 4.35
C THR A 118 -6.81 4.60 5.22
N GLU A 119 -6.28 3.44 4.84
CA GLU A 119 -5.27 2.72 5.62
C GLU A 119 -4.23 2.02 4.72
N VAL A 120 -2.98 1.99 5.19
CA VAL A 120 -1.87 1.31 4.55
C VAL A 120 -1.12 0.48 5.59
N PHE A 121 -1.04 -0.83 5.39
CA PHE A 121 -0.22 -1.73 6.18
C PHE A 121 0.96 -2.21 5.34
N GLN A 122 2.17 -2.02 5.87
CA GLN A 122 3.37 -2.60 5.28
C GLN A 122 3.64 -3.96 5.93
N SER A 123 3.71 -5.01 5.12
CA SER A 123 4.16 -6.33 5.52
C SER A 123 5.59 -6.59 5.01
N PRO A 124 6.29 -7.63 5.49
CA PRO A 124 7.62 -7.97 4.95
C PRO A 124 7.60 -8.28 3.45
N ASP A 125 6.49 -8.82 2.96
CA ASP A 125 6.37 -9.32 1.60
C ASP A 125 5.66 -8.34 0.65
N GLY A 126 5.01 -7.29 1.19
CA GLY A 126 4.40 -6.23 0.41
C GLY A 126 3.50 -5.28 1.20
N TYR A 127 2.31 -4.99 0.68
CA TYR A 127 1.43 -3.96 1.22
C TYR A 127 -0.04 -4.39 1.22
N VAL A 128 -0.80 -3.83 2.16
CA VAL A 128 -2.26 -3.87 2.18
C VAL A 128 -2.76 -2.43 2.14
N LEU A 129 -3.63 -2.10 1.19
CA LEU A 129 -4.29 -0.80 1.07
C LEU A 129 -5.78 -1.01 1.26
N ASN A 130 -6.40 -0.28 2.20
CA ASN A 130 -7.84 -0.30 2.39
C ASN A 130 -8.42 1.07 1.99
N TRP A 131 -9.57 1.08 1.34
CA TRP A 131 -10.35 2.29 1.09
C TRP A 131 -11.78 2.06 1.58
N GLY A 132 -12.07 2.63 2.75
CA GLY A 132 -13.31 2.35 3.48
C GLY A 132 -13.18 1.11 4.37
N GLU A 133 -14.31 0.66 4.91
CA GLU A 133 -14.34 -0.42 5.90
C GLU A 133 -14.24 -1.82 5.27
N LEU A 134 -14.48 -1.91 3.96
CA LEU A 134 -14.93 -3.14 3.34
C LEU A 134 -14.35 -3.39 1.93
N GLU A 135 -13.45 -2.52 1.46
CA GLU A 135 -12.73 -2.72 0.20
C GLU A 135 -11.22 -2.51 0.40
N GLY A 136 -10.42 -3.35 -0.24
CA GLY A 136 -8.97 -3.26 -0.13
C GLY A 136 -8.22 -4.15 -1.11
N VAL A 137 -6.93 -3.91 -1.22
CA VAL A 137 -5.99 -4.74 -1.99
C VAL A 137 -4.83 -5.14 -1.12
N SER A 138 -4.49 -6.43 -1.14
CA SER A 138 -3.27 -6.97 -0.56
C SER A 138 -2.39 -7.47 -1.68
N PHE A 139 -1.11 -7.14 -1.67
CA PHE A 139 -0.19 -7.56 -2.73
C PHE A 139 1.25 -7.72 -2.26
N GLY A 140 1.95 -8.66 -2.90
CA GLY A 140 3.39 -8.82 -2.77
C GLY A 140 4.20 -7.85 -3.64
N MET A 141 5.51 -7.72 -3.40
CA MET A 141 6.41 -6.83 -4.16
C MET A 141 7.33 -7.56 -5.15
N GLN A 142 7.06 -8.84 -5.44
CA GLN A 142 7.88 -9.68 -6.32
C GLN A 142 7.02 -10.44 -7.36
N ALA A 143 7.62 -10.71 -8.52
CA ALA A 143 7.03 -11.59 -9.51
C ALA A 143 6.78 -13.00 -8.94
N GLY A 144 5.66 -13.61 -9.33
CA GLY A 144 5.16 -14.89 -8.83
C GLY A 144 4.33 -14.81 -7.55
N GLN A 145 4.32 -13.65 -6.85
CA GLN A 145 3.42 -13.42 -5.72
C GLN A 145 2.00 -13.08 -6.18
N GLN A 146 1.06 -13.03 -5.24
CA GLN A 146 -0.34 -12.71 -5.53
C GLN A 146 -0.69 -11.26 -5.16
N LEU A 147 -1.63 -10.72 -5.92
CA LEU A 147 -2.44 -9.56 -5.55
C LEU A 147 -3.88 -10.03 -5.40
N THR A 148 -4.49 -9.69 -4.26
CA THR A 148 -5.89 -10.02 -3.95
C THR A 148 -6.64 -8.72 -3.71
N TYR A 149 -7.66 -8.49 -4.51
CA TYR A 149 -8.56 -7.35 -4.40
C TYR A 149 -9.87 -7.81 -3.76
N LEU A 150 -10.15 -7.36 -2.54
CA LEU A 150 -11.37 -7.62 -1.79
C LEU A 150 -12.38 -6.49 -2.07
N PHE A 151 -13.60 -6.87 -2.42
CA PHE A 151 -14.69 -5.91 -2.65
C PHE A 151 -16.00 -6.42 -2.06
N THR A 152 -16.72 -5.53 -1.39
CA THR A 152 -17.90 -5.91 -0.62
C THR A 152 -19.22 -6.01 -1.39
N PRO A 153 -20.18 -6.74 -0.79
CA PRO A 153 -21.37 -7.21 -1.48
C PRO A 153 -22.44 -6.14 -1.80
N GLU A 154 -22.54 -5.05 -1.05
CA GLU A 154 -23.76 -4.23 -1.09
C GLU A 154 -24.00 -3.49 -2.43
N TYR A 155 -22.95 -3.29 -3.24
CA TYR A 155 -23.05 -2.46 -4.44
C TYR A 155 -23.06 -3.22 -5.77
N ARG A 156 -22.82 -4.55 -5.79
CA ARG A 156 -22.73 -5.33 -7.05
C ARG A 156 -23.39 -6.72 -6.99
N GLY A 157 -24.65 -6.82 -6.60
CA GLY A 157 -25.47 -8.02 -6.85
C GLY A 157 -25.07 -9.24 -6.03
N SER A 158 -25.06 -9.11 -4.70
CA SER A 158 -24.66 -10.19 -3.76
C SER A 158 -25.77 -11.08 -3.31
N THR A 159 -26.92 -10.82 -3.89
CA THR A 159 -28.17 -11.44 -3.61
C THR A 159 -28.70 -11.87 -4.96
N LEU A 160 -28.72 -13.17 -5.21
CA LEU A 160 -29.40 -13.74 -6.37
C LEU A 160 -30.77 -14.21 -5.89
N GLU A 161 -31.80 -13.52 -6.35
CA GLU A 161 -33.19 -13.86 -6.02
C GLU A 161 -33.73 -14.88 -7.03
N PHE A 162 -34.21 -16.01 -6.52
CA PHE A 162 -34.87 -17.05 -7.28
C PHE A 162 -36.28 -17.27 -6.74
N ASN A 163 -37.11 -17.96 -7.51
CA ASN A 163 -38.48 -18.31 -7.11
C ASN A 163 -38.55 -19.27 -5.90
N TRP A 164 -37.45 -19.92 -5.55
CA TRP A 164 -37.35 -20.89 -4.45
C TRP A 164 -36.56 -20.36 -3.24
N GLY A 165 -35.97 -19.16 -3.34
CA GLY A 165 -35.14 -18.59 -2.29
C GLY A 165 -34.10 -17.62 -2.82
N THR A 166 -33.20 -17.21 -1.92
CA THR A 166 -32.21 -16.17 -2.16
C THR A 166 -30.82 -16.72 -1.86
N ILE A 167 -29.87 -16.52 -2.78
CA ILE A 167 -28.46 -16.84 -2.54
C ILE A 167 -27.73 -15.55 -2.17
N VAL A 168 -27.08 -15.55 -1.00
CA VAL A 168 -26.24 -14.46 -0.51
C VAL A 168 -24.79 -14.90 -0.49
N TYR A 169 -23.88 -13.99 -0.83
CA TYR A 169 -22.45 -14.25 -0.73
C TYR A 169 -21.78 -13.19 0.14
N ASP A 170 -21.01 -13.61 1.14
CA ASP A 170 -20.44 -12.68 2.12
C ASP A 170 -19.15 -12.01 1.62
N ASN A 171 -18.20 -12.80 1.07
CA ASN A 171 -16.90 -12.26 0.65
C ASN A 171 -16.64 -12.51 -0.83
N ARG A 172 -15.98 -11.53 -1.47
CA ARG A 172 -15.62 -11.58 -2.89
C ARG A 172 -14.22 -11.05 -3.08
N PHE A 173 -13.41 -11.81 -3.79
CA PHE A 173 -12.06 -11.37 -4.11
C PHE A 173 -11.69 -11.69 -5.55
N ALA A 174 -11.01 -10.75 -6.17
CA ALA A 174 -10.34 -10.94 -7.45
C ALA A 174 -8.88 -11.26 -7.18
N ASN A 175 -8.42 -12.42 -7.65
CA ASN A 175 -7.05 -12.85 -7.49
C ASN A 175 -6.26 -12.61 -8.77
N PHE A 176 -5.01 -12.21 -8.57
CA PHE A 176 -4.07 -11.94 -9.65
C PHE A 176 -2.71 -12.51 -9.30
N THR A 177 -2.02 -13.07 -10.28
CA THR A 177 -0.58 -13.38 -10.15
C THR A 177 0.23 -12.20 -10.67
N ILE A 178 1.20 -11.75 -9.88
CA ILE A 178 2.13 -10.70 -10.28
C ILE A 178 3.14 -11.29 -11.28
N LEU A 179 3.15 -10.77 -12.49
CA LEU A 179 4.08 -11.18 -13.55
C LEU A 179 5.37 -10.38 -13.51
N ASP A 180 5.27 -9.08 -13.26
CA ASP A 180 6.40 -8.17 -13.21
C ASP A 180 6.11 -6.98 -12.28
N VAL A 181 7.16 -6.42 -11.67
CA VAL A 181 7.10 -5.26 -10.79
C VAL A 181 8.10 -4.22 -11.27
N ALA A 182 7.59 -3.15 -11.87
CA ALA A 182 8.39 -1.99 -12.21
C ALA A 182 8.63 -1.16 -10.93
N GLN A 183 9.74 -1.43 -10.26
CA GLN A 183 10.20 -0.55 -9.18
C GLN A 183 10.97 0.63 -9.78
N PRO A 184 10.65 1.89 -9.42
CA PRO A 184 11.50 3.01 -9.77
C PRO A 184 12.90 2.74 -9.22
N ALA A 185 13.93 2.93 -10.05
CA ALA A 185 15.31 2.84 -9.58
C ALA A 185 15.46 3.72 -8.33
N PRO A 186 16.17 3.27 -7.29
CA PRO A 186 16.41 4.07 -6.10
C PRO A 186 16.92 5.44 -6.54
N VAL A 187 16.15 6.51 -6.28
CA VAL A 187 16.58 7.85 -6.66
C VAL A 187 17.87 8.10 -5.90
N PRO A 188 19.02 8.28 -6.57
CA PRO A 188 20.26 8.55 -5.88
C PRO A 188 20.04 9.83 -5.10
N LEU A 189 20.08 9.75 -3.76
CA LEU A 189 19.99 10.92 -2.91
C LEU A 189 21.03 11.91 -3.43
N PRO A 190 20.63 13.16 -3.74
CA PRO A 190 21.55 14.08 -4.34
C PRO A 190 22.73 14.24 -3.36
N MET A 191 23.94 14.02 -3.88
CA MET A 191 25.20 14.12 -3.14
C MET A 191 25.41 15.43 -2.32
N PRO A 192 24.71 16.57 -2.54
CA PRO A 192 24.80 17.72 -1.66
C PRO A 192 24.51 17.42 -0.19
N ALA A 193 23.65 16.44 0.12
CA ALA A 193 23.39 16.04 1.51
C ALA A 193 24.63 15.42 2.20
N MET A 194 25.49 14.72 1.44
CA MET A 194 26.77 14.21 1.94
C MET A 194 27.90 15.24 1.88
N LEU A 195 27.82 16.24 0.97
CA LEU A 195 28.83 17.29 0.84
C LEU A 195 28.63 18.45 1.83
N LEU A 196 27.42 18.65 2.36
CA LEU A 196 27.13 19.67 3.38
C LEU A 196 28.00 19.55 4.64
N PRO A 197 28.13 18.36 5.27
CA PRO A 197 29.02 18.17 6.41
C PRO A 197 30.49 18.46 6.05
N VAL A 198 30.93 18.03 4.86
CA VAL A 198 32.31 18.22 4.39
C VAL A 198 32.61 19.70 4.11
N GLY A 199 31.66 20.41 3.49
CA GLY A 199 31.74 21.84 3.23
C GLY A 199 31.78 22.65 4.53
N LEU A 200 30.92 22.33 5.50
CA LEU A 200 30.93 22.96 6.82
C LEU A 200 32.25 22.68 7.59
N GLY A 201 32.79 21.47 7.48
CA GLY A 201 34.08 21.10 8.03
C GLY A 201 35.24 21.91 7.44
N ALA A 202 35.26 22.09 6.11
CA ALA A 202 36.26 22.90 5.42
C ALA A 202 36.20 24.38 5.82
N PHE A 203 35.00 24.95 5.93
CA PHE A 203 34.80 26.33 6.39
C PHE A 203 35.23 26.54 7.85
N ALA A 204 34.95 25.59 8.74
CA ALA A 204 35.39 25.64 10.13
C ALA A 204 36.94 25.62 10.24
N PHE A 205 37.60 24.80 9.43
CA PHE A 205 39.07 24.71 9.40
C PHE A 205 39.72 26.00 8.90
N LEU A 206 39.17 26.60 7.84
CA LEU A 206 39.62 27.90 7.32
C LEU A 206 39.44 29.03 8.33
N ARG A 207 38.33 29.02 9.08
CA ARG A 207 38.08 30.01 10.15
C ARG A 207 39.06 29.87 11.31
N LYS A 208 39.45 28.65 11.68
CA LYS A 208 40.48 28.39 12.70
C LYS A 208 41.84 28.94 12.27
N ARG A 209 42.21 28.75 11.00
CA ARG A 209 43.49 29.20 10.45
C ARG A 209 43.64 30.74 10.46
N ARG A 210 42.57 31.48 10.15
CA ARG A 210 42.59 32.96 10.18
C ARG A 210 42.77 33.55 11.58
N ARG A 211 42.39 32.84 12.65
CA ARG A 211 42.55 33.31 14.04
C ARG A 211 43.93 33.07 14.65
N MET A 212 44.80 32.29 14.01
CA MET A 212 46.16 32.03 14.51
C MET A 212 47.23 32.94 13.90
N VAL A 213 46.88 33.66 12.83
CA VAL A 213 47.79 34.54 12.08
C VAL A 213 47.60 36.01 12.45
N SER A 214 46.59 36.31 13.29
CA SER A 214 46.39 37.60 13.94
C SER A 214 46.62 37.46 15.44
#